data_AF-A0A2R6AYF5-F1
#
_entry.id   AF-A0A2R6AYF5-F1
#
_cell.length_a   1.000
_cell.length_b   1.000
_cell.length_c   1.000
_cell.angle_alpha   90.00
_cell.angle_beta   90.00
_cell.angle_gamma   90.00
#
_symmetry.space_group_name_H-M   'P 1'
#
loop_
_entity.id
_entity.type
_entity.pdbx_description
1 polymer ?
#
loop_
_entity_poly.entity_id
_entity_poly.type
_entity_poly.pdbx_seq_one_letter_code
_entity_poly.pdbx_strand_id
1 'polypeptide(L)'
;MKGLLPGGEYRRCSFLLFVTFILAIILGTATKAIMAEPRPFDVLGGVNVIGIRPTDYSYPSGHAVIVGAGAIVALSALPKKYSLPLLAEALAVSYSRIYLGVHWPADILGGWLLAAFCAGLVLYEEYRLKPLYEFLSDLWDRIIFSLRYHREEEEEEE
;
A
#
# COMPACT_ATOMS: atom_id res chain seq x y z
N MET A 1 22.00 9.26 3.74
CA MET A 1 21.15 10.16 4.53
C MET A 1 20.51 9.34 5.65
N LYS A 2 20.98 9.49 6.91
CA LYS A 2 20.29 8.92 8.08
C LYS A 2 19.13 9.86 8.44
N GLY A 3 18.00 9.27 8.82
CA GLY A 3 16.67 9.86 8.84
C GLY A 3 16.57 11.23 9.50
N LEU A 4 15.95 12.17 8.78
CA LEU A 4 15.73 13.57 9.14
C LEU A 4 14.47 13.75 10.03
N LEU A 5 13.89 12.66 10.57
CA LEU A 5 12.55 12.66 11.17
C LEU A 5 12.55 12.07 12.59
N PRO A 6 11.82 12.66 13.56
CA PRO A 6 11.73 12.13 14.92
C PRO A 6 10.97 10.78 14.92
N GLY A 7 11.53 9.76 15.57
CA GLY A 7 10.91 8.45 15.80
C GLY A 7 11.24 7.32 14.81
N GLY A 8 12.29 7.47 14.01
CA GLY A 8 12.97 6.36 13.31
C GLY A 8 12.46 6.03 11.91
N GLU A 9 13.09 5.03 11.27
CA GLU A 9 12.80 4.57 9.90
C GLU A 9 11.38 3.99 9.75
N TYR A 10 10.81 3.41 10.82
CA TYR A 10 9.50 2.77 10.81
C TYR A 10 8.32 3.76 10.79
N ARG A 11 8.34 4.83 11.60
CA ARG A 11 7.28 5.86 11.60
C ARG A 11 7.18 6.55 10.24
N ARG A 12 8.34 6.90 9.67
CA ARG A 12 8.45 7.42 8.30
C ARG A 12 7.82 6.45 7.29
N CYS A 13 8.20 5.17 7.34
CA CYS A 13 7.65 4.16 6.43
C CYS A 13 6.12 4.07 6.53
N SER A 14 5.57 4.02 7.75
CA SER A 14 4.12 3.93 7.97
C SER A 14 3.37 5.13 7.38
N PHE A 15 3.88 6.34 7.58
CA PHE A 15 3.28 7.55 7.02
C PHE A 15 3.30 7.54 5.48
N LEU A 16 4.45 7.22 4.88
CA LEU A 16 4.59 7.14 3.42
C LEU A 16 3.66 6.08 2.83
N LEU A 17 3.54 4.91 3.49
CA LEU A 17 2.61 3.86 3.08
C LEU A 17 1.17 4.34 3.11
N PHE A 18 0.77 5.00 4.20
CA PHE A 18 -0.59 5.52 4.35
C PHE A 18 -0.97 6.47 3.23
N VAL A 19 -0.14 7.49 2.97
CA VAL A 19 -0.39 8.47 1.89
C VAL A 19 -0.38 7.79 0.53
N THR A 20 0.56 6.87 0.30
CA THR A 20 0.67 6.14 -0.98
C THR A 20 -0.55 5.26 -1.23
N PHE A 21 -1.07 4.55 -0.22
CA PHE A 21 -2.24 3.70 -0.38
C PHE A 21 -3.51 4.50 -0.64
N ILE A 22 -3.71 5.64 0.03
CA ILE A 22 -4.84 6.53 -0.29
C ILE A 22 -4.80 6.95 -1.75
N LEU A 23 -3.64 7.44 -2.21
CA LEU A 23 -3.46 7.85 -3.60
C LEU A 23 -3.69 6.68 -4.58
N ALA A 24 -3.13 5.51 -4.27
CA ALA A 24 -3.23 4.32 -5.10
C ALA A 24 -4.66 3.78 -5.20
N ILE A 25 -5.45 3.83 -4.12
CA ILE A 25 -6.87 3.44 -4.12
C ILE A 25 -7.69 4.40 -4.99
N ILE A 26 -7.48 5.71 -4.84
CA ILE A 26 -8.20 6.73 -5.62
C ILE A 26 -7.91 6.55 -7.12
N LEU A 27 -6.62 6.55 -7.49
CA LEU A 27 -6.22 6.44 -8.89
C LEU A 27 -6.51 5.06 -9.48
N GLY A 28 -6.39 3.99 -8.69
CA GLY A 28 -6.72 2.63 -9.12
C GLY A 28 -8.21 2.45 -9.39
N THR A 29 -9.07 2.99 -8.51
CA THR A 29 -10.53 2.97 -8.71
C THR A 29 -10.93 3.80 -9.92
N ALA A 30 -10.36 5.00 -10.08
CA ALA A 30 -10.61 5.84 -11.24
C ALA A 30 -10.17 5.16 -12.55
N THR A 31 -8.96 4.60 -12.58
CA THR A 31 -8.44 3.89 -13.77
C THR A 31 -9.31 2.68 -14.10
N LYS A 32 -9.78 1.96 -13.08
CA LYS A 32 -10.68 0.82 -13.25
C LYS A 32 -12.02 1.23 -13.88
N ALA A 33 -12.60 2.33 -13.42
CA ALA A 33 -13.84 2.85 -13.99
C ALA A 33 -13.66 3.37 -15.44
N ILE A 34 -12.51 3.96 -15.76
CA ILE A 34 -12.21 4.50 -17.09
C ILE A 34 -11.95 3.38 -18.11
N MET A 35 -11.14 2.39 -17.74
CA MET A 35 -10.71 1.33 -18.66
C MET A 35 -11.79 0.27 -18.84
N ALA A 36 -12.58 -0.01 -17.80
CA ALA A 36 -13.72 -0.93 -17.82
C ALA A 36 -13.40 -2.32 -18.44
N GLU A 37 -12.16 -2.79 -18.27
CA GLU A 37 -11.67 -4.02 -18.92
C GLU A 37 -12.41 -5.26 -18.36
N PRO A 38 -12.97 -6.14 -19.21
CA PRO A 38 -13.60 -7.38 -18.76
C PRO A 38 -12.56 -8.38 -18.21
N ARG A 39 -12.99 -9.25 -17.30
CA ARG A 39 -12.08 -10.24 -16.68
C ARG A 39 -11.82 -11.42 -17.62
N PRO A 40 -10.70 -12.14 -17.47
CA PRO A 40 -10.38 -13.29 -18.30
C PRO A 40 -11.51 -14.32 -18.36
N PHE A 41 -12.15 -14.60 -17.23
CA PHE A 41 -13.22 -15.59 -17.12
C PHE A 41 -14.57 -15.15 -17.71
N ASP A 42 -14.75 -13.86 -18.02
CA ASP A 42 -15.96 -13.36 -18.68
C ASP A 42 -15.87 -13.51 -20.19
N VAL A 43 -14.65 -13.51 -20.73
CA VAL A 43 -14.38 -13.48 -22.18
C VAL A 43 -13.90 -14.83 -22.70
N LEU A 44 -13.02 -15.50 -21.95
CA LEU A 44 -12.42 -16.76 -22.38
C LEU A 44 -13.23 -17.96 -21.88
N GLY A 45 -13.61 -18.84 -22.81
CA GLY A 45 -14.12 -20.15 -22.46
C GLY A 45 -13.04 -20.99 -21.76
N GLY A 46 -13.42 -21.70 -20.70
CA GLY A 46 -12.55 -22.67 -20.02
C GLY A 46 -11.62 -22.10 -18.95
N VAL A 47 -11.73 -20.81 -18.58
CA VAL A 47 -11.01 -20.27 -17.43
C VAL A 47 -11.68 -20.76 -16.14
N ASN A 48 -10.95 -21.60 -15.39
CA ASN A 48 -11.38 -22.02 -14.07
C ASN A 48 -10.95 -20.98 -13.01
N VAL A 49 -11.91 -20.30 -12.40
CA VAL A 49 -11.64 -19.37 -11.31
C VAL A 49 -11.56 -20.13 -10.00
N ILE A 50 -10.44 -20.00 -9.30
CA ILE A 50 -10.25 -20.58 -7.98
C ILE A 50 -10.66 -19.54 -6.94
N GLY A 51 -11.73 -19.83 -6.19
CA GLY A 51 -12.27 -18.93 -5.17
C GLY A 51 -13.38 -18.01 -5.68
N ILE A 52 -13.46 -16.80 -5.11
CA ILE A 52 -14.56 -15.86 -5.36
C ILE A 52 -14.31 -15.08 -6.65
N ARG A 53 -15.32 -15.05 -7.53
CA ARG A 53 -15.34 -14.20 -8.73
C ARG A 53 -15.59 -12.75 -8.33
N PRO A 54 -14.66 -11.82 -8.61
CA PRO A 54 -14.90 -10.40 -8.36
C PRO A 54 -15.96 -9.85 -9.32
N THR A 55 -16.72 -8.85 -8.87
CA THR A 55 -17.82 -8.23 -9.63
C THR A 55 -17.44 -6.91 -10.31
N ASP A 56 -16.22 -6.45 -10.10
CA ASP A 56 -15.67 -5.21 -10.68
C ASP A 56 -14.76 -5.52 -11.89
N TYR A 57 -14.37 -4.48 -12.64
CA TYR A 57 -13.53 -4.62 -13.83
C TYR A 57 -12.12 -5.18 -13.54
N SER A 58 -11.44 -5.69 -14.55
CA SER A 58 -10.15 -6.38 -14.43
C SER A 58 -8.97 -5.44 -14.27
N TYR A 59 -8.88 -4.38 -15.08
CA TYR A 59 -7.71 -3.52 -15.14
C TYR A 59 -7.85 -2.28 -14.24
N PRO A 60 -6.78 -1.82 -13.55
CA PRO A 60 -5.60 -2.60 -13.19
C PRO A 60 -5.92 -3.54 -12.03
N SER A 61 -5.02 -4.48 -11.74
CA SER A 61 -5.19 -5.33 -10.56
C SER A 61 -4.96 -4.54 -9.27
N GLY A 62 -6.01 -4.34 -8.48
CA GLY A 62 -5.91 -3.64 -7.19
C GLY A 62 -4.96 -4.31 -6.20
N HIS A 63 -4.85 -5.65 -6.23
CA HIS A 63 -3.86 -6.36 -5.42
C HIS A 63 -2.45 -5.98 -5.83
N ALA A 64 -2.12 -6.05 -7.13
CA ALA A 64 -0.79 -5.68 -7.64
C ALA A 64 -0.45 -4.21 -7.35
N VAL A 65 -1.43 -3.30 -7.44
CA VAL A 65 -1.25 -1.89 -7.07
C VAL A 65 -0.85 -1.74 -5.61
N ILE A 66 -1.61 -2.34 -4.68
CA ILE A 66 -1.38 -2.15 -3.24
C ILE A 66 -0.07 -2.81 -2.79
N VAL A 67 0.13 -4.09 -3.11
CA VAL A 67 1.35 -4.80 -2.69
C VAL A 67 2.60 -4.23 -3.38
N GLY A 68 2.48 -3.83 -4.65
CA GLY A 68 3.57 -3.19 -5.38
C GLY A 68 3.95 -1.84 -4.77
N ALA A 69 2.96 -1.00 -4.44
CA ALA A 69 3.21 0.30 -3.82
C ALA A 69 3.84 0.13 -2.43
N GLY A 70 3.36 -0.85 -1.67
CA GLY A 70 3.90 -1.19 -0.36
C GLY A 70 5.35 -1.64 -0.43
N ALA A 71 5.67 -2.54 -1.36
CA ALA A 71 7.04 -3.02 -1.57
C ALA A 71 7.99 -1.89 -1.99
N ILE A 72 7.57 -0.98 -2.88
CA ILE A 72 8.41 0.14 -3.35
C ILE A 72 8.70 1.11 -2.20
N VAL A 73 7.68 1.47 -1.40
CA VAL A 73 7.89 2.33 -0.23
C VAL A 73 8.79 1.63 0.81
N ALA A 74 8.56 0.34 1.07
CA ALA A 74 9.39 -0.43 2.00
C ALA A 74 10.86 -0.50 1.54
N LEU A 75 11.13 -0.70 0.24
CA LEU A 75 12.48 -0.68 -0.32
C LEU A 75 13.18 0.67 -0.14
N SER A 76 12.41 1.77 -0.15
CA SER A 76 12.92 3.12 0.07
C SER A 76 13.13 3.46 1.55
N ALA A 77 12.28 2.93 2.44
CA ALA A 77 12.21 3.37 3.82
C ALA A 77 12.74 2.38 4.86
N LEU A 78 12.86 1.08 4.52
CA LEU A 78 13.24 0.03 5.46
C LEU A 78 14.52 -0.71 5.04
N PRO A 79 15.28 -1.27 6.01
CA PRO A 79 16.39 -2.16 5.74
C PRO A 79 16.02 -3.35 4.86
N LYS A 80 16.96 -3.81 4.01
CA LYS A 80 16.76 -4.93 3.07
C LYS A 80 16.23 -6.21 3.71
N LYS A 81 16.56 -6.47 4.99
CA LYS A 81 16.03 -7.62 5.74
C LYS A 81 14.51 -7.62 5.89
N TYR A 82 13.87 -6.45 5.79
CA TYR A 82 12.42 -6.29 5.86
C TYR A 82 11.81 -6.01 4.49
N SER A 83 12.47 -5.20 3.65
CA SER A 83 11.92 -4.82 2.35
C SER A 83 12.01 -5.90 1.27
N LEU A 84 13.02 -6.78 1.30
CA LEU A 84 13.11 -7.88 0.33
C LEU A 84 12.01 -8.95 0.53
N PRO A 85 11.68 -9.39 1.76
CA PRO A 85 10.52 -10.25 1.97
C PRO A 85 9.21 -9.62 1.49
N LEU A 86 9.01 -8.32 1.69
CA LEU A 86 7.81 -7.62 1.20
C LEU A 86 7.77 -7.53 -0.32
N LEU A 87 8.91 -7.34 -0.98
CA LEU A 87 8.97 -7.42 -2.44
C LEU A 87 8.62 -8.83 -2.95
N ALA A 88 9.12 -9.88 -2.28
CA ALA A 88 8.81 -11.26 -2.62
C ALA A 88 7.32 -11.56 -2.43
N GLU A 89 6.72 -11.09 -1.33
CA GLU A 89 5.28 -11.16 -1.07
C GLU A 89 4.48 -10.45 -2.17
N ALA A 90 4.88 -9.23 -2.54
CA ALA A 90 4.20 -8.46 -3.58
C ALA A 90 4.21 -9.17 -4.94
N LEU A 91 5.34 -9.79 -5.31
CA LEU A 91 5.45 -10.60 -6.52
C LEU A 91 4.59 -11.86 -6.45
N ALA A 92 4.60 -12.56 -5.31
CA ALA A 92 3.80 -13.77 -5.10
C ALA A 92 2.28 -13.46 -5.16
N VAL A 93 1.83 -12.39 -4.51
CA VAL A 93 0.43 -11.94 -4.57
C VAL A 93 0.06 -11.52 -5.98
N SER A 94 0.92 -10.79 -6.68
CA SER A 94 0.69 -10.41 -8.08
C SER A 94 0.53 -11.62 -8.99
N TYR A 95 1.42 -12.60 -8.88
CA TYR A 95 1.33 -13.85 -9.62
C TYR A 95 0.07 -14.64 -9.26
N SER A 96 -0.31 -14.68 -7.97
CA SER A 96 -1.51 -15.39 -7.52
C SER A 96 -2.76 -14.92 -8.25
N ARG A 97 -2.84 -13.64 -8.64
CA ARG A 97 -4.01 -13.10 -9.34
C ARG A 97 -4.17 -13.68 -10.75
N ILE A 98 -3.06 -13.96 -11.42
CA ILE A 98 -3.07 -14.66 -12.72
C ILE A 98 -3.40 -16.13 -12.49
N TYR A 99 -2.75 -16.77 -11.51
CA TYR A 99 -2.96 -18.18 -11.18
C TYR A 99 -4.42 -18.50 -10.82
N LEU A 100 -5.10 -17.62 -10.08
CA LEU A 100 -6.52 -17.77 -9.72
C LEU A 100 -7.47 -17.51 -10.90
N GLY A 101 -6.96 -17.11 -12.07
CA GLY A 101 -7.75 -16.88 -13.27
C GLY A 101 -8.56 -15.57 -13.26
N VAL A 102 -8.29 -14.65 -12.33
CA VAL A 102 -9.10 -13.44 -12.15
C VAL A 102 -8.56 -12.20 -12.86
N HIS A 103 -7.29 -12.22 -13.29
CA HIS A 103 -6.63 -11.07 -13.92
C HIS A 103 -5.77 -11.50 -15.11
N TRP A 104 -5.69 -10.62 -16.11
CA TRP A 104 -4.74 -10.71 -17.20
C TRP A 104 -3.32 -10.38 -16.71
N PRO A 105 -2.26 -10.93 -17.35
CA PRO A 105 -0.90 -10.49 -17.08
C PRO A 105 -0.70 -8.97 -17.25
N ALA A 106 -1.41 -8.36 -18.22
CA ALA A 106 -1.39 -6.92 -18.45
C ALA A 106 -1.98 -6.11 -17.26
N ASP A 107 -2.99 -6.64 -16.55
CA ASP A 107 -3.56 -6.00 -15.36
C ASP A 107 -2.53 -5.91 -14.23
N ILE A 108 -1.65 -6.90 -14.14
CA ILE A 108 -0.56 -6.95 -13.17
C ILE A 108 0.50 -5.91 -13.53
N LEU A 109 0.94 -5.88 -14.79
CA LEU A 109 1.89 -4.87 -15.26
C LEU A 109 1.36 -3.45 -15.06
N GLY A 110 0.11 -3.19 -15.44
CA GLY A 110 -0.56 -1.92 -15.22
C GLY A 110 -0.66 -1.56 -13.72
N GLY A 111 -0.93 -2.56 -12.88
CA GLY A 111 -0.95 -2.37 -11.44
C GLY A 111 0.41 -1.97 -10.87
N TRP A 112 1.49 -2.61 -11.31
CA TRP A 112 2.86 -2.26 -10.90
C TRP A 112 3.32 -0.90 -11.43
N LEU A 113 2.92 -0.51 -12.64
CA LEU A 113 3.18 0.83 -13.17
C LEU A 113 2.47 1.91 -12.34
N LEU A 114 1.20 1.69 -12.01
CA LEU A 114 0.44 2.62 -11.17
C LEU A 114 1.00 2.67 -9.74
N ALA A 115 1.38 1.52 -9.18
CA ALA A 115 2.07 1.45 -7.89
C ALA A 115 3.35 2.28 -7.88
N ALA A 116 4.21 2.11 -8.90
CA ALA A 116 5.46 2.84 -9.04
C ALA A 116 5.22 4.34 -9.22
N PHE A 117 4.20 4.73 -9.98
CA PHE A 117 3.80 6.13 -10.11
C PHE A 117 3.38 6.72 -8.76
N CYS A 118 2.46 6.06 -8.03
CA CYS A 118 1.95 6.57 -6.76
C CYS A 118 3.06 6.66 -5.70
N ALA A 119 3.82 5.58 -5.52
CA ALA A 119 4.92 5.53 -4.56
C ALA A 119 6.03 6.53 -4.94
N GLY A 120 6.39 6.59 -6.23
CA GLY A 120 7.38 7.54 -6.75
C GLY A 120 6.97 8.99 -6.52
N LEU A 121 5.71 9.34 -6.76
CA LEU A 121 5.19 10.68 -6.53
C LEU A 121 5.22 11.05 -5.04
N VAL A 122 4.76 10.16 -4.16
CA VAL A 122 4.77 10.41 -2.70
C VAL A 122 6.19 10.53 -2.16
N LEU A 123 7.12 9.68 -2.63
CA LEU A 123 8.53 9.77 -2.26
C LEU A 123 9.19 11.05 -2.78
N TYR A 124 8.82 11.50 -3.97
CA TYR A 124 9.31 12.76 -4.54
C TYR A 124 8.80 13.97 -3.75
N GLU A 125 7.53 13.95 -3.34
CA GLU A 125 6.87 15.03 -2.59
C GLU A 125 7.08 14.94 -1.07
N GLU A 126 7.89 13.98 -0.58
CA GLU A 126 8.10 13.72 0.84
C GLU A 126 8.50 14.99 1.62
N TYR A 127 9.37 15.83 1.03
CA TYR A 127 9.79 17.08 1.67
C TYR A 127 8.61 18.02 1.94
N ARG A 128 7.63 18.09 1.03
CA ARG A 128 6.43 18.91 1.20
C ARG A 128 5.44 18.30 2.19
N LEU A 129 5.44 16.97 2.33
CA LEU A 129 4.62 16.25 3.29
C LEU A 129 5.20 16.29 4.72
N LYS A 130 6.46 16.73 4.89
CA LYS A 130 7.15 16.75 6.18
C LYS A 130 6.41 17.51 7.28
N PRO A 131 5.89 18.74 7.08
CA PRO A 131 5.18 19.45 8.14
C PRO A 131 3.94 18.70 8.62
N LEU A 132 3.24 18.03 7.70
CA LEU A 132 2.08 17.19 8.04
C LEU A 132 2.51 15.95 8.82
N TYR A 133 3.59 15.28 8.41
CA TYR A 133 4.14 14.14 9.16
C TYR A 133 4.55 14.53 10.59
N GLU A 134 5.24 15.65 10.77
CA GLU A 134 5.67 16.14 12.07
C GLU A 134 4.47 16.48 12.95
N PHE A 135 3.48 17.20 12.41
CA PHE A 135 2.23 17.49 13.11
C PHE A 135 1.50 16.21 13.55
N LEU A 136 1.34 15.23 12.66
CA LEU A 136 0.67 13.96 12.98
C LEU A 136 1.46 13.13 13.98
N SER A 137 2.80 13.16 13.89
CA SER A 137 3.67 12.48 14.83
C SER A 137 3.56 13.07 16.23
N ASP A 138 3.59 14.40 16.34
CA ASP A 138 3.45 15.11 17.61
C ASP A 138 2.05 14.90 18.21
N LEU A 139 1.01 14.93 17.38
CA LEU A 139 -0.35 14.65 17.80
C LEU A 139 -0.49 13.22 18.35
N TRP A 140 0.09 12.23 17.65
CA TRP A 140 0.12 10.84 18.10
C TRP A 140 0.83 10.70 19.46
N ASP A 141 1.99 11.32 19.61
CA ASP A 141 2.78 11.24 20.85
C ASP A 141 2.01 11.88 22.02
N ARG A 142 1.26 12.97 21.80
CA ARG A 142 0.36 13.57 22.80
C ARG A 142 -0.80 12.66 23.20
N ILE A 143 -1.45 12.01 22.23
CA ILE A 143 -2.57 11.09 22.48
C ILE A 143 -2.10 9.89 23.28
N ILE A 144 -1.00 9.24 22.86
CA ILE A 144 -0.46 8.07 23.57
C ILE A 144 0.01 8.43 24.97
N PHE A 145 0.64 9.60 25.15
CA PHE A 145 1.02 10.06 26.48
C PHE A 145 -0.19 10.26 27.39
N SER A 146 -1.27 10.87 26.88
CA SER A 146 -2.53 11.03 27.62
C SER A 146 -3.17 9.69 28.00
N LEU A 147 -3.15 8.70 27.09
CA LEU A 147 -3.68 7.36 27.37
C LEU A 147 -2.85 6.59 28.39
N ARG A 148 -1.53 6.77 28.39
CA ARG A 148 -0.63 6.14 29.35
C ARG A 148 -0.79 6.75 30.74
N TYR A 149 -0.91 8.07 30.83
CA TYR A 149 -1.12 8.78 32.09
C TYR A 149 -2.40 8.34 32.80
N HIS A 150 -3.53 8.24 32.08
CA HIS A 150 -4.78 7.77 32.68
C HIS A 150 -4.74 6.31 33.13
N ARG A 151 -3.95 5.46 32.45
CA ARG A 151 -3.79 4.06 32.89
C ARG A 151 -2.94 3.93 34.16
N GLU A 152 -1.95 4.81 34.34
CA GLU A 152 -1.13 4.84 35.55
C GLU A 152 -1.94 5.36 36.76
N GLU A 153 -2.85 6.32 36.58
CA GLU A 153 -3.79 6.75 37.64
C GLU A 153 -4.78 5.64 38.06
N GLU A 154 -5.35 4.90 37.11
CA GLU A 154 -6.27 3.78 37.42
C GLU A 154 -5.56 2.61 38.15
N GLU A 155 -4.29 2.33 37.83
CA GLU A 155 -3.47 1.30 38.50
C GLU A 155 -3.01 1.72 39.91
N GLU A 156 -2.96 3.03 40.24
CA GLU A 156 -2.63 3.54 41.60
C GLU A 156 -3.84 3.63 42.54
N GLU A 157 -5.07 3.65 42.01
CA GLU A 157 -6.32 3.70 42.80
C GLU A 157 -6.90 2.31 43.17
N GLU A 158 -6.39 1.21 42.60
CA GLU A 158 -6.72 -0.19 42.96
C GLU A 158 -5.81 -0.79 44.06
#